data_AF-A0A932VPW0-F1
#
_entry.id   AF-A0A932VPW0-F1
#
_cell.length_a   1.000
_cell.length_b   1.000
_cell.length_c   1.000
_cell.angle_alpha   90.00
_cell.angle_beta   90.00
_cell.angle_gamma   90.00
#
_symmetry.space_group_name_H-M   'P 1'
#
loop_
_entity.id
_entity.type
_entity.pdbx_description
1 polymer ?
#
loop_
_entity_poly.entity_id
_entity_poly.type
_entity_poly.pdbx_seq_one_letter_code
_entity_poly.pdbx_strand_id
1 'polypeptide(L)'
;MYTIIRCGARYCCVILVTPANAGPDTQDAKYYRFADWEIGDHKSGVFNEITRNTALGYFSGMADGLGFEDCPRDPFPTLDVALKFVTEKRDELMRKLFLEIGIDPDSKDDEEDTK
;
A
#
# COMPACT_ATOMS: atom_id res chain seq x y z
N MET A 1 -6.65 2.05 16.57
CA MET A 1 -6.81 2.79 15.30
C MET A 1 -5.45 2.85 14.63
N TYR A 2 -5.44 2.88 13.30
CA TYR A 2 -4.25 2.72 12.46
C TYR A 2 -4.08 3.96 11.59
N THR A 3 -2.86 4.47 11.44
CA THR A 3 -2.58 5.61 10.55
C THR A 3 -1.55 5.23 9.52
N ILE A 4 -1.76 5.64 8.27
CA ILE A 4 -0.75 5.49 7.21
C ILE A 4 0.31 6.55 7.42
N ILE A 5 1.55 6.10 7.57
CA ILE A 5 2.72 6.97 7.77
C ILE A 5 3.62 7.03 6.53
N ARG A 6 3.40 6.15 5.54
CA ARG A 6 4.03 6.21 4.22
C ARG A 6 3.21 5.48 3.16
N CYS A 7 3.10 6.09 1.98
CA CYS A 7 2.60 5.48 0.74
C CYS A 7 3.68 5.59 -0.35
N GLY A 8 4.02 4.46 -0.98
CA GLY A 8 4.73 4.45 -2.26
C GLY A 8 3.79 4.81 -3.41
N ALA A 9 4.36 5.08 -4.59
CA ALA A 9 3.59 5.42 -5.81
C ALA A 9 2.47 4.39 -6.05
N ARG A 10 1.27 4.86 -6.41
CA ARG A 10 0.12 4.00 -6.67
C ARG A 10 -0.25 3.06 -5.51
N TYR A 11 0.14 3.39 -4.29
CA TYR A 11 -0.13 2.56 -3.10
C TYR A 11 0.47 1.14 -3.20
N CYS A 12 1.50 0.94 -4.03
CA CYS A 12 2.16 -0.36 -4.20
C CYS A 12 2.85 -0.86 -2.91
N CYS A 13 3.21 0.07 -2.02
CA CYS A 13 3.71 -0.22 -0.68
C CYS A 13 3.16 0.79 0.31
N VAL A 14 2.63 0.32 1.44
CA VAL A 14 2.02 1.17 2.49
C VAL A 14 2.51 0.75 3.86
N ILE A 15 2.88 1.73 4.69
CA ILE A 15 3.27 1.53 6.09
C ILE A 15 2.20 2.11 7.00
N LEU A 16 1.64 1.26 7.87
CA LEU A 16 0.71 1.63 8.94
C LEU A 16 1.38 1.59 10.31
N VAL A 17 0.88 2.38 11.23
CA VAL A 17 1.21 2.31 12.66
C VAL A 17 -0.04 2.28 13.54
N THR A 18 0.02 1.55 14.66
CA THR A 18 -0.95 1.63 15.77
C THR A 18 -0.20 1.79 17.11
N PRO A 19 -0.68 2.60 18.06
CA PRO A 19 -1.85 3.47 17.93
C PRO A 19 -1.61 4.59 16.90
N ALA A 20 -2.69 5.14 16.34
CA ALA A 20 -2.67 6.16 15.28
C ALA A 20 -1.80 7.41 15.60
N ASN A 21 -1.62 7.71 16.88
CA ASN A 21 -0.81 8.81 17.39
C ASN A 21 0.60 8.38 17.84
N ALA A 22 1.05 7.18 17.48
CA ALA A 22 2.37 6.69 17.80
C ALA A 22 3.44 7.61 17.18
N GLY A 23 4.25 8.21 18.05
CA GLY A 23 5.45 8.92 17.65
C GLY A 23 6.63 7.96 17.48
N PRO A 24 7.81 8.47 17.07
CA PRO A 24 9.01 7.68 16.96
C PRO A 24 9.33 6.90 18.24
N ASP A 25 9.09 7.48 19.41
CA ASP A 25 9.50 6.91 20.71
C ASP A 25 8.38 6.13 21.44
N THR A 26 7.25 5.90 20.79
CA THR A 26 6.16 5.11 21.38
C THR A 26 6.56 3.63 21.49
N GLN A 27 6.77 3.15 22.72
CA GLN A 27 7.28 1.78 22.98
C GLN A 27 6.35 0.67 22.48
N ASP A 28 5.03 0.85 22.62
CA ASP A 28 4.04 -0.18 22.25
C ASP A 28 3.51 -0.02 20.82
N ALA A 29 4.22 0.75 19.98
CA ALA A 29 3.83 0.95 18.60
C ALA A 29 4.02 -0.35 17.79
N LYS A 30 2.99 -0.76 17.07
CA LYS A 30 3.07 -1.83 16.08
C LYS A 30 3.01 -1.25 14.69
N TYR A 31 3.79 -1.83 13.79
CA TYR A 31 3.94 -1.38 12.42
C TYR A 31 3.52 -2.49 11.46
N TYR A 32 2.88 -2.11 10.37
CA TYR A 32 2.42 -3.05 9.36
C TYR A 32 2.82 -2.60 7.97
N ARG A 33 3.18 -3.56 7.11
CA ARG A 33 3.48 -3.34 5.69
C ARG A 33 2.44 -4.02 4.82
N PHE A 34 1.85 -3.25 3.91
CA PHE A 34 1.24 -3.79 2.70
C PHE A 34 2.22 -3.64 1.53
N ALA A 35 2.30 -4.65 0.67
CA ALA A 35 2.89 -4.51 -0.66
C ALA A 35 2.16 -5.41 -1.67
N ASP A 36 2.16 -5.04 -2.94
CA ASP A 36 1.65 -5.88 -4.04
C ASP A 36 2.66 -6.94 -4.51
N TRP A 37 3.88 -6.94 -3.97
CA TRP A 37 4.87 -7.99 -4.17
C TRP A 37 5.22 -8.71 -2.85
N GLU A 38 5.72 -9.94 -3.00
CA GLU A 38 6.22 -10.75 -1.89
C GLU A 38 7.68 -10.41 -1.55
N ILE A 39 8.02 -10.38 -0.27
CA ILE A 39 9.41 -10.28 0.20
C ILE A 39 9.56 -11.21 1.40
N GLY A 40 10.44 -12.21 1.29
CA GLY A 40 10.66 -13.16 2.37
C GLY A 40 9.38 -13.93 2.69
N ASP A 41 8.93 -13.84 3.93
CA ASP A 41 7.70 -14.44 4.46
C ASP A 41 6.46 -13.52 4.38
N HIS A 42 6.63 -12.28 3.91
CA HIS A 42 5.53 -11.33 3.80
C HIS A 42 4.71 -11.56 2.51
N LYS A 43 3.43 -11.86 2.71
CA LYS A 43 2.47 -12.09 1.63
C LYS A 43 2.09 -10.79 0.93
N SER A 44 1.90 -10.87 -0.39
CA SER A 44 1.37 -9.76 -1.17
C SER A 44 -0.11 -9.51 -0.86
N GLY A 45 -0.58 -8.27 -1.05
CA GLY A 45 -2.00 -7.93 -0.96
C GLY A 45 -2.59 -7.91 0.46
N VAL A 46 -1.78 -8.07 1.51
CA VAL A 46 -2.22 -8.04 2.91
C VAL A 46 -1.26 -7.22 3.77
N PHE A 47 -1.73 -6.78 4.95
CA PHE A 47 -0.87 -6.16 5.95
C PHE A 47 -0.13 -7.22 6.77
N ASN A 48 1.20 -7.22 6.66
CA ASN A 48 2.09 -8.06 7.46
C ASN A 48 2.67 -7.21 8.59
N GLU A 49 2.71 -7.72 9.82
CA GLU A 49 3.37 -7.03 10.93
C GLU A 49 4.89 -6.95 10.67
N ILE A 50 5.49 -5.80 10.91
CA ILE A 50 6.92 -5.56 10.70
C ILE A 50 7.55 -4.94 11.95
N THR A 51 8.88 -5.08 12.07
CA THR A 51 9.61 -4.43 13.16
C THR A 51 9.67 -2.91 12.95
N ARG A 52 9.84 -2.15 14.04
CA ARG A 52 10.11 -0.70 14.00
C ARG A 52 11.31 -0.37 13.11
N ASN A 53 12.40 -1.15 13.20
CA ASN A 53 13.59 -0.93 12.39
C ASN A 53 13.31 -1.12 10.89
N THR A 54 12.51 -2.14 10.54
CA THR A 54 12.04 -2.34 9.17
C THR A 54 11.20 -1.14 8.71
N ALA A 55 10.26 -0.67 9.54
CA ALA A 55 9.42 0.49 9.22
C ALA A 55 10.26 1.75 8.96
N LEU A 56 11.25 2.03 9.82
CA LEU A 56 12.21 3.13 9.64
C LEU A 56 13.05 2.96 8.37
N GLY A 57 13.40 1.73 8.00
CA GLY A 57 14.09 1.41 6.74
C GLY A 57 13.30 1.89 5.51
N TYR A 58 11.97 1.83 5.54
CA TYR A 58 11.14 2.37 4.46
C TYR A 58 11.19 3.91 4.35
N PHE A 59 11.78 4.62 5.31
CA PHE A 59 12.05 6.06 5.23
C PHE A 59 13.51 6.39 4.86
N SER A 60 14.37 5.38 4.73
CA SER A 60 15.84 5.55 4.67
C SER A 60 16.40 5.94 3.30
N GLY A 61 15.62 6.53 2.40
CA GLY A 61 16.07 6.91 1.06
C GLY A 61 16.19 5.73 0.08
N MET A 62 16.54 4.53 0.56
CA MET A 62 16.54 3.29 -0.24
C MET A 62 15.17 2.98 -0.86
N ALA A 63 14.10 3.42 -0.22
CA ALA A 63 12.73 3.25 -0.70
C ALA A 63 12.21 4.43 -1.54
N ASP A 64 13.03 5.45 -1.82
CA ASP A 64 12.59 6.64 -2.58
C ASP A 64 12.45 6.34 -4.08
N GLY A 65 13.09 5.26 -4.56
CA GLY A 65 12.86 4.72 -5.91
C GLY A 65 11.45 4.20 -6.16
N LEU A 66 10.62 4.07 -5.11
CA LEU A 66 9.21 3.69 -5.22
C LEU A 66 8.29 4.88 -5.53
N GLY A 67 8.81 6.11 -5.54
CA GLY A 67 7.98 7.31 -5.57
C GLY A 67 7.12 7.46 -4.31
N PHE A 68 6.22 8.45 -4.32
CA PHE A 68 5.43 8.82 -3.15
C PHE A 68 4.00 9.17 -3.55
N GLU A 69 3.04 8.75 -2.74
CA GLU A 69 1.66 9.23 -2.77
C GLU A 69 1.32 9.98 -1.49
N ASP A 70 0.26 10.78 -1.57
CA ASP A 70 -0.31 11.42 -0.39
C ASP A 70 -0.85 10.37 0.59
N CYS A 71 -0.47 10.53 1.86
CA CYS A 71 -1.00 9.70 2.95
C CYS A 71 -2.33 10.31 3.45
N PRO A 72 -3.41 9.52 3.59
CA PRO A 72 -4.62 9.99 4.23
C PRO A 72 -4.32 10.38 5.69
N ARG A 73 -4.88 11.50 6.13
CA ARG A 73 -4.65 12.03 7.49
C ARG A 73 -5.51 11.35 8.54
N ASP A 74 -6.68 10.84 8.14
CA ASP A 74 -7.62 10.25 9.07
C ASP A 74 -7.22 8.81 9.43
N PRO A 75 -7.33 8.43 10.71
CA PRO A 75 -7.00 7.08 11.14
C PRO A 75 -8.09 6.08 10.76
N PHE A 76 -7.68 4.86 10.46
CA PHE A 76 -8.54 3.73 10.18
C PHE A 76 -8.91 2.97 11.47
N PRO A 77 -10.16 2.51 11.62
CA PRO A 77 -10.58 1.77 12.82
C PRO A 77 -9.93 0.38 12.91
N THR A 78 -9.75 -0.31 11.77
CA THR A 78 -9.19 -1.67 11.68
C THR A 78 -8.22 -1.80 10.50
N LEU A 79 -7.40 -2.86 10.50
CA LEU A 79 -6.55 -3.21 9.36
C LEU A 79 -7.36 -3.53 8.10
N ASP A 80 -8.52 -4.18 8.23
CA ASP A 80 -9.37 -4.52 7.09
C ASP A 80 -9.92 -3.27 6.38
N VAL A 81 -10.32 -2.25 7.16
CA VAL A 81 -10.77 -0.98 6.58
C VAL A 81 -9.63 -0.26 5.88
N ALA A 82 -8.43 -0.27 6.47
CA ALA A 82 -7.24 0.28 5.81
C ALA A 82 -6.89 -0.51 4.53
N LEU A 83 -7.00 -1.85 4.55
CA LEU A 83 -6.70 -2.69 3.39
C LEU A 83 -7.66 -2.43 2.24
N LYS A 84 -8.96 -2.32 2.54
CA LYS A 84 -9.97 -1.96 1.56
C LYS A 84 -9.64 -0.62 0.91
N PHE A 85 -9.33 0.41 1.70
CA PHE A 85 -8.94 1.73 1.19
C PHE A 85 -7.72 1.66 0.27
N VAL A 86 -6.64 0.98 0.70
CA VAL A 86 -5.40 0.84 -0.07
C VAL A 86 -5.67 0.12 -1.40
N THR A 87 -6.48 -0.93 -1.38
CA THR A 87 -6.84 -1.70 -2.58
C THR A 87 -7.63 -0.85 -3.56
N GLU A 88 -8.68 -0.16 -3.08
CA GLU A 88 -9.51 0.72 -3.91
C GLU A 88 -8.69 1.86 -4.53
N LYS A 89 -7.80 2.49 -3.76
CA LYS A 89 -6.92 3.57 -4.25
C LYS A 89 -5.92 3.10 -5.28
N ARG A 90 -5.32 1.93 -5.06
CA ARG A 90 -4.41 1.33 -6.05
C ARG A 90 -5.15 1.04 -7.35
N ASP A 91 -6.32 0.41 -7.27
CA ASP A 91 -7.08 0.02 -8.46
C ASP A 91 -7.54 1.26 -9.25
N GLU A 92 -7.95 2.34 -8.57
CA GLU A 92 -8.26 3.64 -9.17
C GLU A 92 -7.05 4.21 -9.94
N LEU A 93 -5.87 4.24 -9.32
CA LEU A 93 -4.66 4.80 -9.92
C LEU A 93 -4.14 3.93 -11.07
N MET A 94 -4.26 2.61 -10.96
CA MET A 94 -3.88 1.70 -12.04
C MET A 94 -4.80 1.82 -13.25
N ARG A 95 -6.13 1.93 -13.03
CA ARG A 95 -7.10 2.19 -14.11
C ARG A 95 -6.78 3.50 -14.84
N LYS A 96 -6.47 4.56 -14.09
CA LYS A 96 -6.07 5.84 -14.68
C LYS A 96 -4.80 5.70 -15.52
N LEU A 97 -3.78 5.01 -15.01
CA LEU A 97 -2.55 4.75 -15.75
C LEU A 97 -2.80 3.98 -17.06
N PHE A 98 -3.62 2.93 -17.01
CA PHE A 98 -3.95 2.15 -18.22
C PHE A 98 -4.60 3.03 -19.29
N LEU A 99 -5.58 3.84 -18.90
CA LEU A 99 -6.22 4.79 -19.82
C LEU A 99 -5.21 5.79 -20.41
N GLU A 100 -4.29 6.30 -19.60
CA GLU A 100 -3.24 7.24 -20.05
C GLU A 100 -2.28 6.62 -21.08
N ILE A 101 -2.00 5.32 -20.99
CA ILE A 101 -1.16 4.59 -21.96
C ILE A 101 -1.98 3.97 -23.10
N GLY A 102 -3.27 4.29 -23.20
CA GLY A 102 -4.16 3.83 -24.28
C GLY A 102 -4.65 2.39 -24.14
N ILE A 103 -4.56 1.81 -22.95
CA ILE A 103 -5.12 0.49 -22.62
C ILE A 103 -6.47 0.71 -21.94
N ASP A 104 -7.53 0.13 -22.48
CA ASP A 104 -8.84 0.12 -21.80
C ASP A 104 -8.82 -0.96 -20.71
N PRO A 105 -8.82 -0.60 -19.41
CA PRO A 105 -8.79 -1.59 -18.33
C PRO A 105 -10.09 -2.42 -18.23
N ASP A 106 -11.16 -2.01 -18.92
CA ASP A 106 -12.45 -2.70 -18.94
C ASP A 106 -12.73 -3.38 -20.29
N SER A 107 -11.80 -3.31 -21.26
CA SER A 107 -11.95 -4.09 -22.49
C SER A 107 -11.89 -5.57 -22.13
N LYS A 108 -12.97 -6.29 -22.41
CA LYS A 108 -12.92 -7.74 -22.46
C LYS A 108 -12.13 -8.08 -23.71
N ASP A 109 -11.10 -8.92 -23.59
CA ASP A 109 -10.58 -9.62 -24.75
C ASP A 109 -11.78 -10.36 -25.34
N ASP A 110 -12.30 -9.89 -26.47
CA ASP A 110 -13.22 -10.67 -27.26
C ASP A 110 -12.43 -11.94 -27.62
N GLU A 111 -12.80 -13.08 -27.03
CA GLU A 111 -12.28 -14.38 -27.43
C GLU A 111 -12.58 -14.54 -28.92
N GLU A 112 -11.60 -14.22 -29.76
CA GLU A 112 -11.63 -14.55 -31.18
C GLU A 112 -11.45 -16.06 -31.28
N ASP A 113 -12.59 -16.73 -31.43
CA ASP A 113 -12.76 -18.12 -31.85
C ASP A 113 -11.63 -18.58 -32.79
N THR A 114 -10.92 -19.64 -32.40
CA THR A 114 -10.30 -20.55 -33.35
C THR A 114 -10.46 -22.00 -32.90
N LYS A 115 -11.63 -22.59 -33.18
CA LYS A 115 -11.79 -23.70 -34.15
C LYS A 115 -13.20 -24.27 -34.21
#